data_AF-A0A0E3S8J8-F1
#
_entry.id   AF-A0A0E3S8J8-F1
#
_cell.length_a   1.000
_cell.length_b   1.000
_cell.length_c   1.000
_cell.angle_alpha   90.00
_cell.angle_beta   90.00
_cell.angle_gamma   90.00
#
_symmetry.space_group_name_H-M   'P 1'
#
loop_
_entity.id
_entity.type
_entity.pdbx_description
1 polymer ?
#
loop_
_entity_poly.entity_id
_entity_poly.type
_entity_poly.pdbx_seq_one_letter_code
_entity_poly.pdbx_strand_id
1 'polypeptide(L)'
;MDGVLKSWAVPKEPPKNAGTKRLAIETEDHPLGYADFEGEIPEGQYGAGRVEIWDSGTFELLKRNEKEIIVTLHGEELEGDYVLIKTKYGKEDKGWLFFKKKID
;
A
#
# COMPACT_ATOMS: atom_id res chain seq x y z
N MET A 1 -5.27 9.34 4.68
CA MET A 1 -5.28 10.59 3.89
C MET A 1 -6.74 10.97 3.66
N ASP A 2 -7.10 12.26 3.71
CA ASP A 2 -8.49 12.73 3.47
C ASP A 2 -9.56 12.01 4.31
N GLY A 3 -9.21 11.60 5.55
CA GLY A 3 -10.13 10.88 6.45
C GLY A 3 -10.37 9.40 6.13
N VAL A 4 -9.66 8.82 5.15
CA VAL A 4 -9.78 7.42 4.75
C VAL A 4 -8.42 6.72 4.59
N LEU A 5 -8.44 5.40 4.49
CA LEU A 5 -7.30 4.58 4.08
C LEU A 5 -7.31 4.39 2.56
N LYS A 6 -6.45 5.15 1.87
CA LYS A 6 -6.15 4.89 0.46
C LYS A 6 -5.43 3.56 0.35
N SER A 7 -5.95 2.65 -0.45
CA SER A 7 -5.62 1.22 -0.37
C SER A 7 -5.16 0.65 -1.70
N TRP A 8 -4.19 -0.26 -1.63
CA TRP A 8 -3.68 -1.01 -2.76
C TRP A 8 -3.46 -2.47 -2.39
N ALA A 9 -3.87 -3.38 -3.27
CA ALA A 9 -3.51 -4.79 -3.18
C ALA A 9 -2.11 -5.02 -3.79
N VAL A 10 -1.19 -5.59 -3.02
CA VAL A 10 0.17 -5.94 -3.47
C VAL A 10 0.31 -7.47 -3.45
N PRO A 11 0.36 -8.16 -4.60
CA PRO A 11 0.31 -9.64 -4.63
C PRO A 11 1.53 -10.37 -4.05
N LYS A 12 2.60 -9.63 -3.73
CA LYS A 12 3.84 -10.15 -3.14
C LYS A 12 4.26 -9.21 -2.04
N GLU A 13 4.97 -9.73 -1.04
CA GLU A 13 5.46 -8.95 0.10
C GLU A 13 6.09 -7.61 -0.34
N PRO A 14 5.75 -6.51 0.37
CA PRO A 14 6.39 -5.21 0.21
C PRO A 14 7.93 -5.29 0.22
N PRO A 15 8.61 -4.51 -0.64
CA PRO A 15 10.07 -4.59 -0.74
C PRO A 15 10.74 -3.87 0.43
N LYS A 16 11.26 -4.62 1.42
CA LYS A 16 12.03 -4.05 2.56
C LYS A 16 13.31 -3.32 2.14
N ASN A 17 13.88 -3.70 0.99
CA ASN A 17 15.11 -3.15 0.41
C ASN A 17 14.87 -2.54 -0.97
N ALA A 18 15.67 -1.52 -1.31
CA ALA A 18 15.63 -0.90 -2.63
C ALA A 18 16.05 -1.86 -3.75
N GLY A 19 15.63 -1.58 -4.98
CA GLY A 19 15.95 -2.37 -6.18
C GLY A 19 14.87 -3.38 -6.59
N THR A 20 13.91 -3.69 -5.71
CA THR A 20 12.73 -4.49 -6.06
C THR A 20 11.53 -3.58 -6.32
N LYS A 21 10.83 -3.83 -7.44
CA LYS A 21 9.56 -3.18 -7.77
C LYS A 21 8.41 -4.17 -7.65
N ARG A 22 7.30 -3.74 -7.05
CA ARG A 22 6.06 -4.51 -6.93
C ARG A 22 4.94 -3.85 -7.73
N LEU A 23 4.07 -4.68 -8.30
CA LEU A 23 2.76 -4.21 -8.76
C LEU A 23 1.89 -3.97 -7.52
N ALA A 24 1.26 -2.81 -7.46
CA ALA A 24 0.25 -2.44 -6.50
C ALA A 24 -1.02 -2.07 -7.27
N ILE A 25 -2.16 -2.65 -6.93
CA ILE A 25 -3.43 -2.44 -7.63
C ILE A 25 -4.34 -1.64 -6.71
N GLU A 26 -4.74 -0.45 -7.14
CA GLU A 26 -5.62 0.44 -6.37
C GLU A 26 -6.98 -0.23 -6.12
N THR A 27 -7.42 -0.25 -4.85
CA THR A 27 -8.70 -0.83 -4.41
C THR A 27 -9.62 0.26 -3.84
N GLU A 28 -10.79 -0.09 -3.33
CA GLU A 28 -11.64 0.89 -2.63
C GLU A 28 -10.95 1.48 -1.40
N ASP A 29 -11.37 2.68 -1.05
CA ASP A 29 -11.02 3.32 0.22
C ASP A 29 -11.61 2.52 1.39
N HIS A 30 -10.82 2.36 2.45
CA HIS A 30 -11.27 1.72 3.68
C HIS A 30 -11.48 2.76 4.80
N PRO A 31 -12.40 2.51 5.74
CA PRO A 31 -12.54 3.36 6.93
C PRO A 31 -11.29 3.27 7.79
N LEU A 32 -10.95 4.34 8.51
CA LEU A 32 -9.72 4.38 9.34
C LEU A 32 -9.64 3.25 10.36
N GLY A 33 -10.76 2.85 10.96
CA GLY A 33 -10.80 1.74 11.92
C GLY A 33 -10.48 0.37 11.31
N TYR A 34 -10.42 0.25 9.98
CA TYR A 34 -9.99 -1.00 9.32
C TYR A 34 -8.48 -1.23 9.45
N ALA A 35 -7.69 -0.20 9.79
CA ALA A 35 -6.25 -0.36 10.01
C ALA A 35 -5.92 -1.30 11.19
N ASP A 36 -6.84 -1.40 12.16
CA ASP A 36 -6.70 -2.22 13.36
C ASP A 36 -7.46 -3.56 13.27
N PHE A 37 -7.99 -3.90 12.09
CA PHE A 37 -8.78 -5.12 11.91
C PHE A 37 -7.91 -6.36 11.66
N GLU A 38 -8.12 -7.39 12.49
CA GLU A 38 -7.62 -8.75 12.28
C GLU A 38 -8.76 -9.74 12.43
N GLY A 39 -8.77 -10.80 11.62
CA GLY A 39 -9.81 -11.82 11.70
C GLY A 39 -10.04 -12.55 10.40
N GLU A 40 -11.21 -13.16 10.27
CA GLU A 40 -11.63 -13.89 9.08
C GLU A 40 -12.83 -13.19 8.43
N ILE A 41 -12.68 -12.83 7.16
CA ILE A 41 -13.75 -12.29 6.34
C ILE A 41 -14.51 -13.48 5.73
N PRO A 42 -15.82 -13.61 5.96
CA PRO A 42 -16.59 -14.76 5.48
C PRO A 42 -16.51 -14.97 3.98
N GLU A 43 -16.58 -16.22 3.54
CA GLU A 43 -16.65 -16.56 2.12
C GLU A 43 -17.83 -15.85 1.42
N GLY A 44 -17.62 -15.44 0.18
CA GLY A 44 -18.61 -14.72 -0.62
C GLY A 44 -18.69 -13.21 -0.35
N GLN A 45 -18.02 -12.71 0.69
CA GLN A 45 -17.81 -11.28 0.89
C GLN A 45 -16.58 -10.79 0.11
N TYR A 46 -16.57 -9.50 -0.22
CA TYR A 46 -15.38 -8.88 -0.79
C TYR A 46 -14.23 -8.90 0.23
N GLY A 47 -13.05 -9.38 -0.17
CA GLY A 47 -11.92 -9.57 0.73
C GLY A 47 -11.96 -10.86 1.56
N ALA A 48 -12.83 -11.83 1.21
CA ALA A 48 -12.91 -13.12 1.92
C ALA A 48 -11.55 -13.78 2.15
N GLY A 49 -11.38 -14.30 3.37
CA GLY A 49 -10.13 -14.90 3.84
C GLY A 49 -9.64 -14.31 5.16
N ARG A 50 -8.49 -14.79 5.60
CA ARG A 50 -7.86 -14.33 6.84
C ARG A 50 -7.11 -13.02 6.61
N VAL A 51 -7.34 -12.06 7.49
CA VAL A 51 -6.65 -10.77 7.57
C VAL A 51 -5.80 -10.74 8.83
N GLU A 52 -4.52 -10.45 8.67
CA GLU A 52 -3.54 -10.24 9.73
C GLU A 52 -2.84 -8.90 9.49
N ILE A 53 -2.49 -8.19 10.56
CA ILE A 53 -1.66 -6.98 10.45
C ILE A 53 -0.21 -7.43 10.32
N TRP A 54 0.30 -7.35 9.09
CA TRP A 54 1.69 -7.74 8.79
C TRP A 54 2.72 -6.68 9.21
N ASP A 55 2.36 -5.40 9.11
CA ASP A 55 3.16 -4.25 9.56
C ASP A 55 2.20 -3.08 9.86
N SER A 56 2.58 -2.21 10.78
CA SER A 56 1.80 -1.03 11.14
C SER A 56 2.71 0.10 11.59
N GLY A 57 2.24 1.34 11.49
CA GLY A 57 3.03 2.49 11.88
C GLY A 57 2.45 3.80 11.38
N THR A 58 3.32 4.81 11.30
CA THR A 58 2.96 6.13 10.77
C THR A 58 3.73 6.43 9.49
N PHE A 59 3.37 7.51 8.81
CA PHE A 59 4.11 7.97 7.65
C PHE A 59 4.11 9.49 7.56
N GLU A 60 5.14 10.02 6.89
CA GLU A 60 5.20 11.40 6.46
C GLU A 60 4.91 11.48 4.97
N LEU A 61 4.04 12.40 4.56
CA LEU A 61 3.73 12.60 3.15
C LEU A 61 4.72 13.58 2.52
N LEU A 62 5.61 13.09 1.67
CA LEU A 62 6.58 13.92 0.96
C LEU A 62 6.01 14.50 -0.34
N LYS A 63 5.19 13.73 -1.05
CA LYS A 63 4.56 14.15 -2.31
C LYS A 63 3.27 13.39 -2.58
N ARG A 64 2.27 14.07 -3.14
CA ARG A 64 1.06 13.45 -3.67
C ARG A 64 0.53 14.21 -4.88
N ASN A 65 0.32 13.49 -5.97
CA ASN A 65 -0.47 13.92 -7.12
C ASN A 65 -1.16 12.68 -7.74
N GLU A 66 -1.90 12.87 -8.82
CA GLU A 66 -2.69 11.81 -9.47
C GLU A 66 -1.88 10.59 -9.95
N LYS A 67 -0.58 10.74 -10.15
CA LYS A 67 0.30 9.71 -10.73
C LYS A 67 1.44 9.29 -9.81
N GLU A 68 1.64 9.97 -8.69
CA GLU A 68 2.81 9.76 -7.84
C GLU A 68 2.51 10.10 -6.38
N ILE A 69 2.87 9.18 -5.51
CA ILE A 69 2.84 9.35 -4.05
C ILE A 69 4.22 8.97 -3.52
N ILE A 70 4.80 9.84 -2.70
CA ILE A 70 6.06 9.60 -2.01
C ILE A 70 5.82 9.81 -0.52
N VAL A 71 6.19 8.80 0.27
CA VAL A 71 6.05 8.82 1.73
C VAL A 71 7.33 8.32 2.39
N THR A 72 7.61 8.81 3.58
CA THR A 72 8.56 8.16 4.50
C THR A 72 7.74 7.31 5.46
N LEU A 73 7.94 5.99 5.44
CA LEU A 73 7.26 5.05 6.32
C LEU A 73 8.05 4.87 7.62
N HIS A 74 7.31 4.81 8.73
CA HIS A 74 7.81 4.56 10.08
C HIS A 74 7.04 3.36 10.67
N GLY A 75 7.25 2.18 10.08
CA GLY A 75 6.70 0.90 10.54
C GLY A 75 7.76 0.01 11.21
N GLU A 76 7.35 -1.19 11.62
CA GLU A 76 8.27 -2.19 12.19
C GLU A 76 9.05 -2.92 11.09
N GLU A 77 8.41 -3.17 9.94
CA GLU A 77 9.02 -3.89 8.82
C GLU A 77 9.40 -2.98 7.66
N LEU A 78 8.60 -1.94 7.42
CA LEU A 78 8.83 -0.95 6.36
C LEU A 78 9.25 0.40 6.94
N GLU A 79 10.54 0.69 6.83
CA GLU A 79 11.13 1.96 7.22
C GLU A 79 11.77 2.68 6.03
N GLY A 80 11.61 4.00 5.97
CA GLY A 80 12.27 4.91 5.02
C GLY A 80 11.39 5.36 3.84
N ASP A 81 12.00 5.93 2.82
CA ASP A 81 11.29 6.49 1.67
C ASP A 81 10.73 5.41 0.73
N TYR A 82 9.42 5.46 0.47
CA TYR A 82 8.72 4.62 -0.49
C TYR A 82 7.97 5.46 -1.53
N VAL A 83 7.83 4.86 -2.72
CA VAL A 83 7.21 5.50 -3.87
C VAL A 83 6.12 4.59 -4.46
N LEU A 84 4.97 5.19 -4.75
CA LEU A 84 3.93 4.65 -5.62
C LEU A 84 3.87 5.51 -6.90
N ILE A 85 4.04 4.89 -8.06
CA ILE A 85 3.91 5.56 -9.37
C ILE A 85 2.83 4.87 -10.20
N LYS A 86 1.82 5.62 -10.64
CA LYS A 86 0.74 5.11 -11.49
C LYS A 86 1.31 4.71 -12.85
N THR A 87 0.90 3.55 -13.32
CA THR A 87 1.39 2.97 -14.57
C THR A 87 0.23 2.56 -15.46
N LYS A 88 0.51 2.37 -16.75
CA LYS A 88 -0.45 1.82 -17.72
C LYS A 88 -0.51 0.29 -17.67
N TYR A 89 0.29 -0.35 -16.82
CA TYR A 89 0.29 -1.81 -16.62
C TYR A 89 -0.72 -2.20 -15.54
N GLY A 90 -1.55 -3.21 -15.81
CA GLY A 90 -2.63 -3.65 -14.92
C GLY A 90 -3.97 -3.62 -15.65
N LYS A 91 -5.02 -4.21 -15.06
CA LYS A 91 -6.38 -4.06 -15.58
C LYS A 91 -6.94 -2.68 -15.20
N GLU A 92 -7.73 -2.09 -16.08
CA GLU A 92 -8.58 -0.91 -15.78
C GLU A 92 -7.85 0.36 -15.30
N ASP A 93 -6.60 0.61 -15.70
CA ASP A 93 -5.83 1.82 -15.31
C ASP A 93 -5.66 2.03 -13.79
N LYS A 94 -5.82 0.97 -12.99
CA LYS A 94 -5.64 0.96 -11.52
C LYS A 94 -4.24 0.54 -11.06
N GLY A 95 -3.31 0.34 -11.99
CA GLY A 95 -1.99 -0.19 -11.69
C GLY A 95 -1.00 0.86 -11.21
N TRP A 96 -0.23 0.50 -10.18
CA TRP A 96 0.84 1.30 -9.60
C TRP A 96 2.11 0.46 -9.46
N LEU A 97 3.27 1.10 -9.56
CA LEU A 97 4.55 0.53 -9.16
C LEU A 97 4.87 1.00 -7.75
N PHE A 98 5.09 0.04 -6.85
CA PHE A 98 5.46 0.26 -5.46
C PHE A 98 6.92 -0.18 -5.23
N PHE A 99 7.75 0.69 -4.67
CA PHE A 99 9.15 0.37 -4.38
C PHE A 99 9.75 1.29 -3.30
N LYS A 100 10.76 0.76 -2.59
CA LYS A 100 11.62 1.54 -1.70
C LYS A 100 12.59 2.38 -2.52
N LYS A 101 12.69 3.67 -2.22
CA LYS A 101 13.63 4.60 -2.85
C LYS A 101 15.05 4.19 -2.48
N LYS A 102 15.99 4.30 -3.42
CA LYS A 102 17.41 4.17 -3.07
C LYS A 102 17.83 5.41 -2.28
N ILE A 103 18.52 5.19 -1.18
CA ILE A 103 19.31 6.24 -0.54
C ILE A 103 20.58 6.32 -1.39
N ASP A 104 20.84 7.49 -1.97
CA ASP A 104 22.07 7.78 -2.72
C ASP A 104 23.25 7.95 -1.77
#